data_AF-A0A526YPK8-F1
#
_entry.id   AF-A0A526YPK8-F1
#
_cell.length_a   1.000
_cell.length_b   1.000
_cell.length_c   1.000
_cell.angle_alpha   90.00
_cell.angle_beta   90.00
_cell.angle_gamma   90.00
#
_symmetry.space_group_name_H-M   'P 1'
#
loop_
_entity.id
_entity.type
_entity.pdbx_description
1 polymer ?
#
loop_
_entity_poly.entity_id
_entity_poly.type
_entity_poly.pdbx_seq_one_letter_code
_entity_poly.pdbx_strand_id
1 'polypeptide(L)'
;AARIAEAETRLKELSEQQIDRIERNLIAGLPATERSYDRDSFREALAEYDSIGPKELRDNLAWFLREIIPVAEHEGVRMCIHPDDPPFSLYGLPRIVSTAEDAGFILNAVDSPANGLTFCTGSYGTRADNDIVGMVKEFADRIHFVHLRNVTIEDDGSFYEAEHLEGGTDM
;
A
#
# COMPACT_ATOMS: atom_id res chain seq x y z
N ALA A 1 -22.04 -0.53 -10.79
CA ALA A 1 -23.16 0.29 -11.29
C ALA A 1 -23.59 1.34 -10.26
N ALA A 2 -24.02 0.95 -9.05
CA ALA A 2 -24.43 1.89 -7.99
C ALA A 2 -23.32 2.91 -7.64
N ARG A 3 -22.10 2.44 -7.33
CA ARG A 3 -20.95 3.31 -7.02
C ARG A 3 -20.60 4.33 -8.11
N ILE A 4 -20.75 3.94 -9.39
CA ILE A 4 -20.49 4.84 -10.52
C ILE A 4 -21.53 5.97 -10.53
N ALA A 5 -22.81 5.63 -10.33
CA ALA A 5 -23.88 6.62 -10.27
C ALA A 5 -23.73 7.58 -9.06
N GLU A 6 -23.30 7.05 -7.90
CA GLU A 6 -22.97 7.87 -6.72
C GLU A 6 -21.82 8.84 -7.01
N ALA A 7 -20.74 8.36 -7.64
CA ALA A 7 -19.60 9.18 -8.01
C ALA A 7 -19.99 10.28 -9.03
N GLU A 8 -20.79 9.94 -10.05
CA GLU A 8 -21.30 10.90 -11.03
C GLU A 8 -22.20 11.97 -10.38
N THR A 9 -23.02 11.57 -9.41
CA THR A 9 -23.89 12.49 -8.65
C THR A 9 -23.04 13.43 -7.82
N ARG A 10 -22.08 12.88 -7.05
CA ARG A 10 -21.17 13.66 -6.22
C ARG A 10 -20.35 14.64 -7.05
N LEU A 11 -19.88 14.24 -8.22
CA LEU A 11 -19.09 15.09 -9.11
C LEU A 11 -19.87 16.31 -9.60
N LYS A 12 -21.16 16.15 -9.91
CA LYS A 12 -22.04 17.26 -10.34
C LYS A 12 -22.27 18.30 -9.25
N GLU A 13 -22.11 17.93 -7.98
CA GLU A 13 -22.28 18.81 -6.83
C GLU A 13 -21.00 19.53 -6.42
N LEU A 14 -19.83 19.14 -6.96
CA LEU A 14 -18.55 19.75 -6.63
C LEU A 14 -18.32 21.03 -7.42
N SER A 15 -17.80 22.07 -6.76
CA SER A 15 -17.25 23.24 -7.44
C SER A 15 -15.89 22.93 -8.07
N GLU A 16 -15.47 23.74 -9.05
CA GLU A 16 -14.13 23.62 -9.67
C GLU A 16 -13.02 23.63 -8.61
N GLN A 17 -13.09 24.52 -7.63
CA GLN A 17 -12.12 24.57 -6.53
C GLN A 17 -12.08 23.27 -5.70
N GLN A 18 -13.23 22.61 -5.51
CA GLN A 18 -13.27 21.33 -4.80
C GLN A 18 -12.70 20.19 -5.64
N ILE A 19 -12.95 20.19 -6.95
CA ILE A 19 -12.36 19.23 -7.90
C ILE A 19 -10.83 19.40 -7.91
N ASP A 20 -10.33 20.62 -8.05
CA ASP A 20 -8.89 20.92 -8.04
C ASP A 20 -8.22 20.53 -6.72
N ARG A 21 -8.93 20.65 -5.60
CA ARG A 21 -8.43 20.20 -4.30
C ARG A 21 -8.35 18.68 -4.24
N ILE A 22 -9.38 17.96 -4.70
CA ILE A 22 -9.37 16.49 -4.73
C ILE A 22 -8.23 16.00 -5.62
N GLU A 23 -8.09 16.56 -6.82
CA GLU A 23 -7.02 16.18 -7.74
C GLU A 23 -5.64 16.39 -7.13
N ARG A 24 -5.37 17.58 -6.56
CA ARG A 24 -4.10 17.82 -5.87
C ARG A 24 -3.86 16.85 -4.71
N ASN A 25 -4.87 16.54 -3.91
CA ASN A 25 -4.75 15.58 -2.82
C ASN A 25 -4.40 14.16 -3.33
N LEU A 26 -4.82 13.79 -4.54
CA LEU A 26 -4.58 12.47 -5.11
C LEU A 26 -3.23 12.33 -5.82
N ILE A 27 -2.78 13.36 -6.55
CA ILE A 27 -1.64 13.20 -7.49
C ILE A 27 -0.47 14.17 -7.26
N ALA A 28 -0.62 15.24 -6.47
CA ALA A 28 0.47 16.20 -6.22
C ALA A 28 1.52 15.67 -5.23
N GLY A 29 1.30 14.49 -4.66
CA GLY A 29 2.17 13.87 -3.66
C GLY A 29 1.79 14.22 -2.22
N LEU A 30 2.02 13.28 -1.32
CA LEU A 30 1.88 13.45 0.13
C LEU A 30 3.26 13.81 0.73
N PRO A 31 3.36 14.25 2.00
CA PRO A 31 4.65 14.45 2.63
C PRO A 31 5.57 13.24 2.42
N ALA A 32 6.85 13.50 2.10
CA ALA A 32 7.85 12.50 1.74
C ALA A 32 7.70 11.79 0.37
N THR A 33 6.85 12.27 -0.55
CA THR A 33 6.90 11.83 -1.95
C THR A 33 7.98 12.56 -2.74
N GLU A 34 8.77 11.83 -3.54
CA GLU A 34 9.87 12.39 -4.35
C GLU A 34 9.42 13.05 -5.66
N ARG A 35 8.15 12.87 -6.07
CA ARG A 35 7.60 13.37 -7.34
C ARG A 35 6.24 14.05 -7.13
N SER A 36 5.99 15.11 -7.88
CA SER A 36 4.69 15.78 -7.99
C SER A 36 4.19 15.62 -9.43
N TYR A 37 2.93 15.26 -9.60
CA TYR A 37 2.30 15.12 -10.91
C TYR A 37 1.19 16.18 -11.10
N ASP A 38 0.99 16.58 -12.34
CA ASP A 38 -0.27 17.14 -12.84
C ASP A 38 -1.06 16.06 -13.59
N ARG A 39 -2.25 16.39 -14.10
CA ARG A 39 -3.12 15.41 -14.76
C ARG A 39 -2.45 14.68 -15.92
N ASP A 40 -1.75 15.42 -16.77
CA ASP A 40 -1.20 14.88 -18.01
C ASP A 40 0.05 14.05 -17.72
N SER A 41 0.96 14.56 -16.90
CA SER A 41 2.14 13.80 -16.46
C SER A 41 1.78 12.56 -15.64
N PHE A 42 0.68 12.60 -14.86
CA PHE A 42 0.19 11.41 -14.16
C PHE A 42 -0.31 10.35 -15.14
N ARG A 43 -1.05 10.74 -16.19
CA ARG A 43 -1.52 9.82 -17.23
C ARG A 43 -0.38 9.20 -18.02
N GLU A 44 0.63 9.99 -18.35
CA GLU A 44 1.85 9.49 -19.01
C GLU A 44 2.57 8.47 -18.12
N ALA A 45 2.73 8.77 -16.83
CA ALA A 45 3.35 7.84 -15.89
C ALA A 45 2.55 6.54 -15.71
N LEU A 46 1.21 6.60 -15.72
CA LEU A 46 0.37 5.40 -15.68
C LEU A 46 0.57 4.51 -16.92
N ALA A 47 0.69 5.11 -18.10
CA ALA A 47 0.83 4.38 -19.36
C ALA A 47 2.12 3.51 -19.42
N GLU A 48 3.16 3.87 -18.66
CA GLU A 48 4.37 3.04 -18.52
C GLU A 48 4.08 1.65 -17.94
N TYR A 49 2.96 1.49 -17.22
CA TYR A 49 2.55 0.25 -16.55
C TYR A 49 1.44 -0.50 -17.28
N ASP A 50 1.02 -0.08 -18.48
CA ASP A 50 -0.09 -0.70 -19.24
C ASP A 50 0.10 -2.21 -19.49
N SER A 51 1.34 -2.68 -19.51
CA SER A 51 1.70 -4.10 -19.71
C SER A 51 2.12 -4.83 -18.42
N ILE A 52 2.04 -4.18 -17.26
CA ILE A 52 2.51 -4.71 -15.98
C ILE A 52 1.31 -5.10 -15.11
N GLY A 53 1.03 -6.40 -15.05
CA GLY A 53 0.04 -6.96 -14.14
C GLY A 53 0.64 -7.35 -12.77
N PRO A 54 -0.17 -7.93 -11.87
CA PRO A 54 0.29 -8.36 -10.55
C PRO A 54 1.45 -9.35 -10.62
N LYS A 55 1.44 -10.26 -11.60
CA LYS A 55 2.50 -11.26 -11.78
C LYS A 55 3.81 -10.59 -12.19
N GLU A 56 3.77 -9.73 -13.21
CA GLU A 56 4.94 -9.04 -13.72
C GLU A 56 5.55 -8.15 -12.63
N LEU A 57 4.72 -7.45 -11.86
CA LEU A 57 5.21 -6.63 -10.76
C LEU A 57 5.81 -7.48 -9.63
N ARG A 58 5.21 -8.63 -9.28
CA ARG A 58 5.76 -9.57 -8.29
C ARG A 58 7.11 -10.13 -8.76
N ASP A 59 7.25 -10.47 -10.04
CA ASP A 59 8.49 -10.97 -10.62
C ASP A 59 9.59 -9.90 -10.60
N ASN A 60 9.24 -8.64 -10.92
CA ASN A 60 10.16 -7.50 -10.85
C ASN A 60 10.65 -7.25 -9.41
N LEU A 61 9.74 -7.30 -8.43
CA LEU A 61 10.09 -7.17 -7.00
C LEU A 61 11.00 -8.32 -6.56
N ALA A 62 10.67 -9.57 -6.92
CA ALA A 62 11.50 -10.72 -6.58
C ALA A 62 12.89 -10.63 -7.20
N TRP A 63 13.01 -10.12 -8.43
CA TRP A 63 14.30 -9.84 -9.05
C TRP A 63 15.10 -8.80 -8.26
N PHE A 64 14.48 -7.66 -7.90
CA PHE A 64 15.12 -6.62 -7.08
C PHE A 64 15.60 -7.18 -5.73
N LEU A 65 14.76 -7.96 -5.03
CA LEU A 65 15.10 -8.56 -3.74
C LEU A 65 16.30 -9.51 -3.85
N ARG A 66 16.35 -10.35 -4.89
CA ARG A 66 17.48 -11.28 -5.10
C ARG A 66 18.81 -10.56 -5.29
N GLU A 67 18.80 -9.36 -5.84
CA GLU A 67 20.01 -8.55 -6.00
C GLU A 67 20.37 -7.79 -4.71
N ILE A 68 19.40 -7.20 -4.01
CA ILE A 68 19.69 -6.28 -2.90
C ILE A 68 19.84 -6.97 -1.54
N ILE A 69 19.10 -8.05 -1.29
CA ILE A 69 19.08 -8.71 0.03
C ILE A 69 20.44 -9.34 0.39
N PRO A 70 21.17 -10.03 -0.52
CA PRO A 70 22.49 -10.56 -0.20
C PRO A 70 23.49 -9.47 0.21
N VAL A 71 23.40 -8.28 -0.43
CA VAL A 71 24.23 -7.13 -0.07
C VAL A 71 23.84 -6.59 1.29
N ALA A 72 22.54 -6.44 1.57
CA ALA A 72 22.06 -6.02 2.89
C ALA A 72 22.54 -6.97 3.99
N GLU A 73 22.44 -8.29 3.77
CA GLU A 73 22.91 -9.30 4.71
C GLU A 73 24.43 -9.21 4.94
N HIS A 74 25.23 -9.07 3.88
CA HIS A 74 26.69 -8.90 3.98
C HIS A 74 27.07 -7.68 4.81
N GLU A 75 26.35 -6.57 4.66
CA GLU A 75 26.57 -5.33 5.40
C GLU A 75 25.90 -5.32 6.80
N GLY A 76 25.23 -6.41 7.20
CA GLY A 76 24.52 -6.50 8.48
C GLY A 76 23.27 -5.62 8.58
N VAL A 77 22.69 -5.22 7.45
CA VAL A 77 21.46 -4.42 7.34
C VAL A 77 20.24 -5.34 7.25
N ARG A 78 19.15 -4.92 7.92
CA ARG A 78 17.84 -5.55 7.83
C ARG A 78 16.87 -4.67 7.05
N MET A 79 16.52 -5.09 5.85
CA MET A 79 15.54 -4.42 4.99
C MET A 79 14.13 -4.74 5.48
N CYS A 80 13.23 -3.76 5.43
CA CYS A 80 11.85 -3.93 5.90
C CYS A 80 10.85 -3.22 4.99
N ILE A 81 10.30 -3.94 4.02
CA ILE A 81 9.36 -3.37 3.06
C ILE A 81 8.05 -2.96 3.75
N HIS A 82 7.56 -1.76 3.45
CA HIS A 82 6.28 -1.26 3.97
C HIS A 82 5.13 -1.74 3.08
N PRO A 83 3.94 -2.06 3.65
CA PRO A 83 2.77 -2.39 2.85
C PRO A 83 2.30 -1.25 1.96
N ASP A 84 1.52 -1.61 0.94
CA ASP A 84 0.78 -0.65 0.14
C ASP A 84 -0.26 0.10 1.02
N ASP A 85 -0.46 1.39 0.74
CA ASP A 85 -1.40 2.24 1.48
C ASP A 85 -2.26 3.09 0.52
N PRO A 86 -3.55 2.77 0.31
CA PRO A 86 -4.26 1.60 0.84
C PRO A 86 -3.82 0.23 0.24
N PRO A 87 -4.06 -0.90 0.92
CA PRO A 87 -3.62 -2.24 0.51
C PRO A 87 -4.54 -2.89 -0.55
N PHE A 88 -4.81 -2.17 -1.64
CA PHE A 88 -5.56 -2.65 -2.80
C PHE A 88 -5.25 -1.82 -4.05
N SER A 89 -5.45 -2.41 -5.24
CA SER A 89 -5.18 -1.79 -6.53
C SER A 89 -5.96 -0.49 -6.76
N LEU A 90 -5.27 0.51 -7.30
CA LEU A 90 -5.81 1.83 -7.66
C LEU A 90 -5.34 2.22 -9.06
N TYR A 91 -6.14 3.00 -9.78
CA TYR A 91 -5.80 3.53 -11.11
C TYR A 91 -5.45 2.48 -12.18
N GLY A 92 -5.90 1.23 -12.00
CA GLY A 92 -5.53 0.11 -12.87
C GLY A 92 -4.16 -0.49 -12.58
N LEU A 93 -3.43 0.03 -11.58
CA LEU A 93 -2.12 -0.48 -11.18
C LEU A 93 -2.23 -1.64 -10.18
N PRO A 94 -1.41 -2.69 -10.32
CA PRO A 94 -1.27 -3.71 -9.29
C PRO A 94 -0.58 -3.14 -8.04
N ARG A 95 -1.03 -3.59 -6.88
CA ARG A 95 -0.40 -3.40 -5.57
C ARG A 95 -0.17 -4.79 -4.96
N ILE A 96 1.06 -5.08 -4.55
CA ILE A 96 1.57 -6.45 -4.33
C ILE A 96 2.26 -6.64 -2.97
N VAL A 97 2.01 -5.72 -2.04
CA VAL A 97 2.43 -5.76 -0.63
C VAL A 97 1.20 -5.44 0.23
N SER A 98 0.10 -6.14 -0.01
CA SER A 98 -1.23 -5.76 0.47
C SER A 98 -1.86 -6.80 1.42
N THR A 99 -1.43 -8.05 1.33
CA THR A 99 -2.04 -9.20 2.04
C THR A 99 -1.00 -10.07 2.76
N ALA A 100 -1.47 -10.98 3.61
CA ALA A 100 -0.63 -12.04 4.16
C ALA A 100 0.04 -12.91 3.07
N GLU A 101 -0.66 -13.17 1.97
CA GLU A 101 -0.10 -13.92 0.83
C GLU A 101 1.07 -13.16 0.19
N ASP A 102 0.92 -11.84 -0.02
CA ASP A 102 1.98 -10.99 -0.54
C ASP A 102 3.20 -10.98 0.39
N ALA A 103 2.98 -10.81 1.70
CA ALA A 103 4.03 -10.86 2.71
C ALA A 103 4.78 -12.20 2.67
N GLY A 104 4.05 -13.31 2.62
CA GLY A 104 4.62 -14.65 2.47
C GLY A 104 5.42 -14.80 1.17
N PHE A 105 4.92 -14.31 0.03
CA PHE A 105 5.65 -14.32 -1.24
C PHE A 105 6.97 -13.57 -1.15
N ILE A 106 6.96 -12.36 -0.58
CA ILE A 106 8.15 -11.50 -0.45
C ILE A 106 9.21 -12.16 0.43
N LEU A 107 8.82 -12.69 1.59
CA LEU A 107 9.75 -13.34 2.52
C LEU A 107 10.37 -14.61 1.93
N ASN A 108 9.60 -15.34 1.10
CA ASN A 108 10.05 -16.53 0.39
C ASN A 108 10.85 -16.23 -0.89
N ALA A 109 10.79 -15.00 -1.43
CA ALA A 109 11.54 -14.63 -2.63
C ALA A 109 13.07 -14.71 -2.41
N VAL A 110 13.50 -14.37 -1.19
CA VAL A 110 14.86 -14.57 -0.67
C VAL A 110 14.76 -14.93 0.81
N ASP A 111 15.04 -16.19 1.14
CA ASP A 111 15.02 -16.68 2.53
C ASP A 111 16.29 -16.23 3.28
N SER A 112 16.26 -15.02 3.81
CA SER A 112 17.35 -14.39 4.56
C SER A 112 16.77 -13.51 5.68
N PRO A 113 17.37 -13.49 6.89
CA PRO A 113 16.93 -12.60 7.97
C PRO A 113 17.13 -11.11 7.65
N ALA A 114 17.81 -10.76 6.55
CA ALA A 114 17.91 -9.39 6.06
C ALA A 114 16.69 -8.96 5.22
N ASN A 115 15.85 -9.90 4.77
CA ASN A 115 14.62 -9.63 4.03
C ASN A 115 13.41 -9.68 4.96
N GLY A 116 12.92 -8.53 5.42
CA GLY A 116 11.82 -8.46 6.36
C GLY A 116 10.73 -7.47 5.97
N LEU A 117 9.82 -7.24 6.92
CA LEU A 117 8.65 -6.40 6.78
C LEU A 117 8.71 -5.21 7.75
N THR A 118 8.25 -4.06 7.27
CA THR A 118 7.69 -3.03 8.15
C THR A 118 6.22 -3.36 8.34
N PHE A 119 5.82 -3.69 9.56
CA PHE A 119 4.44 -4.04 9.86
C PHE A 119 3.63 -2.80 10.24
N CYS A 120 2.88 -2.27 9.28
CA CYS A 120 1.99 -1.13 9.51
C CYS A 120 0.56 -1.60 9.74
N THR A 121 0.09 -1.49 10.99
CA THR A 121 -1.27 -1.90 11.38
C THR A 121 -2.32 -1.07 10.67
N GLY A 122 -2.07 0.23 10.44
CA GLY A 122 -3.01 1.10 9.75
C GLY A 122 -3.16 0.79 8.26
N SER A 123 -2.08 0.46 7.57
CA SER A 123 -2.15 0.11 6.14
C SER A 123 -2.79 -1.27 5.98
N TYR A 124 -2.25 -2.32 6.61
CA TYR A 124 -2.84 -3.67 6.52
C TYR A 124 -4.27 -3.73 7.08
N GLY A 125 -4.59 -2.93 8.10
CA GLY A 125 -5.91 -2.86 8.74
C GLY A 125 -6.98 -2.10 7.96
N THR A 126 -6.62 -1.50 6.81
CA THR A 126 -7.57 -0.83 5.91
C THR A 126 -8.48 -1.82 5.15
N ARG A 127 -8.23 -3.13 5.28
CA ARG A 127 -9.07 -4.19 4.70
C ARG A 127 -9.43 -5.25 5.75
N ALA A 128 -10.70 -5.62 5.80
CA ALA A 128 -11.24 -6.49 6.85
C ALA A 128 -10.83 -7.97 6.73
N ASP A 129 -10.28 -8.39 5.58
CA ASP A 129 -9.86 -9.75 5.31
C ASP A 129 -8.39 -10.03 5.71
N ASN A 130 -7.63 -9.02 6.16
CA ASN A 130 -6.34 -9.24 6.80
C ASN A 130 -6.52 -9.55 8.30
N ASP A 131 -6.13 -10.75 8.72
CA ASP A 131 -5.98 -11.08 10.15
C ASP A 131 -4.66 -10.49 10.68
N ILE A 132 -4.72 -9.26 11.18
CA ILE A 132 -3.55 -8.51 11.65
C ILE A 132 -2.78 -9.28 12.72
N VAL A 133 -3.48 -9.87 13.70
CA VAL A 133 -2.85 -10.64 14.78
C VAL A 133 -2.26 -11.94 14.24
N GLY A 134 -2.96 -12.62 13.33
CA GLY A 134 -2.48 -13.80 12.64
C GLY A 134 -1.20 -13.54 11.86
N MET A 135 -1.16 -12.46 11.08
CA MET A 135 0.02 -12.04 10.32
C MET A 135 1.22 -11.72 11.22
N VAL A 136 1.01 -11.02 12.35
CA VAL A 136 2.08 -10.76 13.31
C VAL A 136 2.64 -12.07 13.86
N LYS A 137 1.78 -13.03 14.21
CA LYS A 137 2.21 -14.35 14.72
C LYS A 137 2.98 -15.15 13.68
N GLU A 138 2.54 -15.10 12.42
CA GLU A 138 3.16 -15.83 11.32
C GLU A 138 4.53 -15.27 10.93
N PHE A 139 4.67 -13.94 10.87
CA PHE A 139 5.86 -13.28 10.34
C PHE A 139 6.74 -12.62 11.42
N ALA A 140 6.52 -12.91 12.71
CA ALA A 140 7.14 -12.24 13.85
C ALA A 140 8.67 -12.12 13.77
N ASP A 141 9.34 -13.17 13.31
CA ASP A 141 10.79 -13.25 13.19
C ASP A 141 11.35 -12.40 12.03
N ARG A 142 10.49 -12.03 11.08
CA ARG A 142 10.81 -11.22 9.90
C ARG A 142 10.23 -9.80 9.95
N ILE A 143 9.55 -9.42 11.03
CA ILE A 143 9.17 -8.02 11.27
C ILE A 143 10.37 -7.29 11.87
N HIS A 144 10.85 -6.24 11.21
CA HIS A 144 12.01 -5.46 11.69
C HIS A 144 11.66 -4.04 12.10
N PHE A 145 10.49 -3.57 11.69
CA PHE A 145 9.98 -2.25 12.05
C PHE A 145 8.45 -2.28 12.10
N VAL A 146 7.83 -1.40 12.89
CA VAL A 146 6.38 -1.35 13.07
C VAL A 146 5.87 0.08 13.00
N HIS A 147 4.73 0.26 12.35
CA HIS A 147 3.94 1.49 12.45
C HIS A 147 2.63 1.15 13.16
N LEU A 148 2.50 1.61 14.40
CA LEU A 148 1.32 1.39 15.25
C LEU A 148 0.40 2.59 15.13
N ARG A 149 -0.44 2.58 14.09
CA ARG A 149 -1.54 3.53 13.87
C ARG A 149 -2.82 2.76 13.60
N ASN A 150 -3.97 3.44 13.58
CA ASN A 150 -5.26 2.78 13.44
C ASN A 150 -6.14 3.49 12.41
N VAL A 151 -7.05 2.74 11.80
CA VAL A 151 -8.01 3.22 10.81
C VAL A 151 -9.40 2.71 11.12
N THR A 152 -10.42 3.48 10.80
CA THR A 152 -11.81 3.03 10.84
C THR A 152 -12.32 2.88 9.43
N ILE A 153 -12.82 1.68 9.11
CA ILE A 153 -13.50 1.40 7.84
C ILE A 153 -14.98 1.74 8.02
N GLU A 154 -15.54 2.53 7.12
CA GLU A 154 -16.94 2.91 7.07
C GLU A 154 -17.78 1.84 6.35
N ASP A 155 -19.10 1.86 6.54
CA ASP A 155 -20.03 0.84 6.01
C ASP A 155 -19.98 0.70 4.49
N ASP A 156 -19.63 1.78 3.79
CA ASP A 156 -19.50 1.78 2.34
C ASP A 156 -18.10 1.33 1.88
N GLY A 157 -17.15 1.09 2.78
CA GLY A 157 -15.78 0.68 2.48
C GLY A 157 -14.79 1.83 2.27
N SER A 158 -15.17 3.11 2.46
CA SER A 158 -14.17 4.15 2.72
C SER A 158 -13.54 3.96 4.10
N PHE A 159 -12.47 4.70 4.37
CA PHE A 159 -11.81 4.66 5.66
C PHE A 159 -11.15 6.01 5.97
N TYR A 160 -10.86 6.24 7.24
CA TYR A 160 -10.12 7.40 7.72
C TYR A 160 -9.14 7.01 8.83
N GLU A 161 -8.11 7.83 9.03
CA GLU A 161 -7.18 7.71 10.14
C GLU A 161 -7.91 7.93 11.47
N ALA A 162 -7.92 6.93 12.33
CA ALA A 162 -8.57 6.98 13.63
C ALA A 162 -7.59 7.40 14.73
N GLU A 163 -8.13 7.75 15.91
CA GLU A 163 -7.30 7.78 17.11
C GLU A 163 -6.68 6.40 17.34
N HIS A 164 -5.45 6.37 17.86
CA HIS A 164 -4.61 5.16 17.88
C HIS A 164 -5.29 3.94 18.53
N LEU A 165 -6.19 4.17 19.50
CA LEU A 165 -6.89 3.14 20.27
C LEU A 165 -8.38 3.02 19.91
N GLU A 166 -8.88 3.78 18.93
CA GLU A 166 -10.33 3.84 18.61
C GLU A 166 -10.66 3.36 17.18
N GLY A 167 -9.69 2.81 16.46
CA GLY A 167 -9.90 2.25 15.13
C GLY A 167 -10.25 0.75 15.13
N GLY A 168 -10.22 0.15 13.94
CA GLY A 168 -10.62 -1.24 13.72
C GLY A 168 -9.58 -2.28 14.12
N THR A 169 -8.31 -1.90 14.32
CA THR A 169 -7.28 -2.79 14.86
C THR A 169 -7.28 -2.76 16.38
N ASP A 170 -7.35 -3.92 17.02
CA ASP A 170 -7.17 -4.08 18.47
C ASP A 170 -5.68 -3.92 18.83
N MET A 171 -5.35 -2.84 19.54
CA MET A 171 -3.99 -2.37 19.83
C MET A 171 -3.60 -2.62 21.28
#